data_AF-A0A5D3JVF7-F1
#
_entry.id   AF-A0A5D3JVF7-F1
#
_cell.length_a   1.000
_cell.length_b   1.000
_cell.length_c   1.000
_cell.angle_alpha   90.00
_cell.angle_beta   90.00
_cell.angle_gamma   90.00
#
_symmetry.space_group_name_H-M   'P 1'
#
loop_
_entity.id
_entity.type
_entity.pdbx_description
1 polymer ?
#
loop_
_entity_poly.entity_id
_entity_poly.type
_entity_poly.pdbx_seq_one_letter_code
_entity_poly.pdbx_strand_id
1 'polypeptide(L)' 'MNAQINIFEKPIERISKTCDLMGLGPDFEQRLPELETYLEGLVADGETSEDRLTANGLTFLRGNTK' A
#
# COMPACT_ATOMS: atom_id res chain seq x y z
N MET A 1 -7.24 -18.64 16.53
CA MET A 1 -7.48 -17.59 15.53
C MET A 1 -6.84 -16.32 16.06
N ASN A 2 -5.54 -16.11 15.79
CA ASN A 2 -4.87 -14.88 16.18
C ASN A 2 -5.25 -13.82 15.15
N ALA A 3 -6.26 -13.01 15.45
CA ALA A 3 -6.50 -11.77 14.73
C ALA A 3 -5.38 -10.77 15.12
N GLN A 4 -4.14 -11.08 14.73
CA GLN A 4 -3.15 -10.02 14.55
C GLN A 4 -3.73 -9.18 13.42
N ILE A 5 -4.28 -8.03 13.79
CA ILE A 5 -4.76 -7.03 12.82
C ILE A 5 -3.57 -6.79 11.90
N ASN A 6 -3.66 -7.31 10.67
CA ASN A 6 -2.68 -7.02 9.66
C ASN A 6 -2.90 -5.55 9.30
N ILE A 7 -2.05 -4.69 9.87
CA ILE A 7 -2.09 -3.24 9.68
C ILE A 7 -2.02 -2.85 8.20
N PHE A 8 -1.59 -3.77 7.33
CA PHE A 8 -1.53 -3.58 5.89
C PHE A 8 -2.80 -3.99 5.15
N GLU A 9 -3.69 -4.81 5.73
CA GLU A 9 -4.87 -5.34 5.02
C GLU A 9 -5.77 -4.21 4.47
N LYS A 10 -6.15 -3.27 5.33
CA LYS A 10 -7.00 -2.13 4.92
C LYS A 10 -6.27 -1.14 4.01
N PRO A 11 -5.01 -0.70 4.29
CA PRO A 11 -4.28 0.14 3.36
C PRO A 11 -4.10 -0.48 1.98
N ILE A 12 -3.70 -1.75 1.90
CA ILE A 12 -3.49 -2.45 0.62
C ILE A 12 -4.81 -2.54 -0.16
N GLU A 13 -5.92 -2.88 0.49
CA GLU A 13 -7.24 -2.93 -0.16
C GLU A 13 -7.64 -1.57 -0.73
N ARG A 14 -7.44 -0.48 0.03
CA ARG A 14 -7.72 0.89 -0.45
C ARG A 14 -6.82 1.31 -1.60
N ILE A 15 -5.53 0.97 -1.53
CA ILE A 15 -4.56 1.27 -2.58
C ILE A 15 -4.95 0.54 -3.86
N SER A 16 -5.24 -0.77 -3.77
CA SER A 16 -5.70 -1.60 -4.89
C SER A 16 -6.93 -1.01 -5.57
N LYS A 17 -8.01 -0.74 -4.81
CA LYS A 17 -9.23 -0.11 -5.35
C LYS A 17 -8.96 1.21 -6.05
N THR A 18 -8.07 2.03 -5.50
CA THR A 18 -7.72 3.31 -6.10
C THR A 18 -6.92 3.12 -7.40
N CYS A 19 -6.00 2.16 -7.43
CA CYS A 19 -5.24 1.82 -8.64
C CYS A 19 -6.16 1.29 -9.74
N ASP A 20 -7.13 0.45 -9.40
CA ASP A 20 -8.14 -0.05 -10.35
C ASP A 20 -8.95 1.10 -10.98
N LEU A 21 -9.40 2.06 -10.16
CA LEU A 21 -10.11 3.26 -10.63
C LEU A 21 -9.25 4.15 -11.54
N MET A 22 -7.92 4.10 -11.39
CA MET A 22 -6.97 4.85 -12.19
C MET A 22 -6.46 4.08 -13.42
N GLY A 23 -6.89 2.84 -13.63
CA GLY A 23 -6.37 1.95 -14.69
C GLY A 23 -4.95 1.43 -14.43
N LEU A 24 -4.47 1.51 -13.18
CA LEU A 24 -3.16 1.08 -12.72
C LEU A 24 -3.20 -0.28 -11.99
N GLY A 25 -4.30 -1.03 -12.08
CA GLY A 25 -4.45 -2.34 -11.44
C GLY A 25 -3.32 -3.32 -11.76
N PRO A 26 -2.94 -3.50 -13.04
CA PRO A 26 -1.81 -4.37 -13.41
C PRO A 26 -0.46 -3.91 -12.83
N ASP A 27 -0.22 -2.59 -12.80
CA ASP A 27 1.01 -2.02 -12.22
C ASP A 27 1.05 -2.21 -10.70
N PHE A 28 -0.12 -2.13 -10.05
CA PHE A 28 -0.27 -2.41 -8.63
C PHE A 28 0.07 -3.87 -8.32
N GLU A 29 -0.49 -4.85 -9.06
CA GLU A 29 -0.20 -6.26 -8.83
C GLU A 29 1.28 -6.58 -9.04
N GLN A 30 1.90 -6.03 -10.09
CA GLN A 30 3.34 -6.22 -10.35
C GLN A 30 4.22 -5.65 -9.23
N ARG A 31 3.79 -4.53 -8.61
CA ARG A 31 4.58 -3.80 -7.62
C ARG A 31 4.11 -4.03 -6.19
N LEU A 32 3.18 -4.96 -5.96
CA LEU A 32 2.68 -5.30 -4.63
C LEU A 32 3.83 -5.68 -3.66
N PRO A 33 4.81 -6.52 -4.04
CA PRO A 33 5.92 -6.85 -3.13
C PRO A 33 6.78 -5.64 -2.73
N GLU A 34 7.02 -4.72 -3.68
CA GLU A 34 7.78 -3.49 -3.42
C GLU A 34 6.99 -2.52 -2.52
N LEU A 35 5.67 -2.44 -2.75
CA LEU A 35 4.76 -1.66 -1.94
C LEU A 35 4.71 -2.19 -0.50
N GLU A 36 4.60 -3.52 -0.31
CA GLU A 36 4.62 -4.14 1.00
C GLU A 36 5.91 -3.83 1.76
N THR A 37 7.07 -4.00 1.10
CA THR A 37 8.38 -3.66 1.68
C THR A 37 8.46 -2.18 2.08
N TYR A 38 7.90 -1.29 1.25
CA TYR A 38 7.87 0.15 1.55
C TYR A 38 6.97 0.46 2.76
N LEU A 39 5.78 -0.15 2.83
CA LEU A 39 4.87 0.03 3.97
C LEU A 39 5.43 -0.56 5.27
N GLU A 40 6.13 -1.69 5.18
CA GLU A 40 6.86 -2.28 6.32
C GLU A 40 7.93 -1.32 6.87
N GLY A 41 8.67 -0.63 6.00
CA GLY A 41 9.63 0.40 6.41
C GLY A 41 8.96 1.55 7.17
N LEU A 42 7.82 2.04 6.69
CA LEU A 42 7.07 3.10 7.37
C LEU A 42 6.58 2.64 8.74
N VAL A 43 6.09 1.41 8.85
CA VAL A 43 5.66 0.83 10.13
C VAL A 43 6.83 0.67 11.09
N ALA A 44 7.98 0.23 10.60
CA ALA A 44 9.20 0.13 11.40
C ALA A 44 9.63 1.51 11.95
N ASP A 45 9.38 2.58 11.19
CA ASP A 45 9.60 3.97 11.59
C ASP A 45 8.50 4.52 12.54
N GLY A 46 7.50 3.70 12.88
CA GLY A 46 6.42 4.02 13.81
C GLY A 46 5.13 4.53 13.17
N GLU A 47 5.02 4.52 11.84
CA GLU A 47 3.78 4.86 11.16
C GLU A 47 2.75 3.74 11.32
N THR A 48 1.59 4.06 11.89
CA THR A 48 0.51 3.08 12.13
C THR A 48 -0.84 3.59 11.63
N SER A 49 -0.89 4.80 11.07
CA SER A 49 -2.10 5.37 10.52
C SER A 49 -2.42 4.73 9.17
N GLU A 50 -3.57 4.06 9.10
CA GLU A 50 -4.13 3.49 7.88
C GLU A 50 -4.17 4.52 6.73
N ASP A 51 -4.60 5.75 7.03
CA ASP A 51 -4.71 6.82 6.03
C ASP A 51 -3.33 7.27 5.53
N ARG A 52 -2.32 7.37 6.42
CA ARG A 52 -0.95 7.72 6.00
C ARG A 52 -0.28 6.61 5.21
N LEU A 53 -0.45 5.35 5.62
CA LEU A 53 0.04 4.19 4.88
C LEU A 53 -0.59 4.13 3.48
N THR A 54 -1.90 4.35 3.37
CA THR A 54 -2.62 4.41 2.09
C THR A 54 -2.09 5.53 1.19
N ALA A 55 -1.99 6.75 1.72
CA ALA A 55 -1.53 7.91 0.95
C ALA A 55 -0.07 7.80 0.50
N ASN A 56 0.80 7.29 1.37
CA ASN A 56 2.20 7.03 1.06
C ASN A 56 2.35 5.92 0.01
N GLY A 57 1.58 4.82 0.13
CA GLY A 57 1.56 3.74 -0.85
C GLY A 57 1.12 4.18 -2.25
N LEU A 58 0.04 4.98 -2.33
CA LEU A 58 -0.39 5.56 -3.61
C LEU A 58 0.65 6.50 -4.22
N THR A 59 1.37 7.24 -3.38
CA THR A 59 2.45 8.13 -3.84
C THR A 59 3.65 7.34 -4.34
N PHE A 60 4.02 6.25 -3.66
CA PHE A 60 5.06 5.31 -4.09
C PHE A 60 4.75 4.67 -5.44
N LEU A 61 3.49 4.30 -5.68
CA LEU A 61 3.08 3.73 -6.96
C LEU A 61 3.12 4.77 -8.08
N ARG A 62 2.56 5.97 -7.86
CA ARG A 62 2.56 7.07 -8.86
C ARG A 62 3.93 7.65 -9.17
N GLY A 63 4.85 7.65 -8.20
CA GLY A 63 6.21 8.20 -8.39
C GLY A 63 7.10 7.37 -9.32
N ASN A 64 6.69 6.14 -9.63
CA ASN A 64 7.45 5.16 -10.40
C ASN A 64 6.79 4.78 -11.73
N THR A 65 5.66 5.39 -12.10
CA THR A 65 5.12 5.30 -13.46
C THR A 65 5.97 6.19 -14.37
N LYS A 66 6.99 5.61 -14.99
CA LYS A 66 7.78 6.22 -16.07
C LYS A 66 7.33 5.74 -17.43
#